data_AF-A0A948FGF8-F1
#
_entry.id   AF-A0A948FGF8-F1
#
_cell.length_a   1.000
_cell.length_b   1.000
_cell.length_c   1.000
_cell.angle_alpha   90.00
_cell.angle_beta   90.00
_cell.angle_gamma   90.00
#
_symmetry.space_group_name_H-M   'P 1'
#
loop_
_entity.id
_entity.type
_entity.pdbx_description
1 polymer ?
#
loop_
_entity_poly.entity_id
_entity_poly.type
_entity_poly.pdbx_seq_one_letter_code
_entity_poly.pdbx_strand_id
1 'polypeptide(L)' 'MLRKITRSSYLNLLSGLILILSAGIETIEGFGEGSIGAHHGILVFGLIQITKAIPEIMHGLKELEEAKELRAEN' A
#
# COMPACT_ATOMS: atom_id res chain seq x y z
N MET A 1 8.99 19.94 -5.86
CA MET A 1 9.00 19.10 -4.63
C MET A 1 7.86 18.07 -4.62
N LEU A 2 6.60 18.44 -4.93
CA LEU A 2 5.47 17.48 -4.99
C LEU A 2 5.74 16.23 -5.84
N ARG A 3 6.37 16.37 -7.02
CA ARG A 3 6.67 15.23 -7.90
C ARG A 3 7.56 14.16 -7.27
N LYS A 4 8.43 14.53 -6.32
CA LYS A 4 9.26 13.56 -5.57
C LYS A 4 8.43 12.85 -4.50
N ILE A 5 7.53 13.59 -3.85
CA ILE A 5 6.62 13.07 -2.81
C ILE A 5 5.66 12.04 -3.42
N THR A 6 5.00 12.39 -4.53
CA THR A 6 4.02 11.51 -5.20
C THR A 6 4.63 10.31 -5.91
N ARG A 7 5.96 10.27 -6.07
CA ARG A 7 6.71 9.14 -6.65
C ARG A 7 7.48 8.33 -5.62
N SER A 8 7.39 8.68 -4.34
CA SER A 8 8.04 7.91 -3.29
C SER A 8 7.21 6.66 -2.99
N SER A 9 7.78 5.48 -3.22
CA SER A 9 7.13 4.20 -3.00
C SER A 9 6.75 3.98 -1.54
N TYR A 10 7.58 4.43 -0.60
CA TYR A 10 7.28 4.39 0.83
C TYR A 10 6.08 5.28 1.21
N LEU A 11 6.03 6.51 0.69
CA LEU A 11 4.90 7.40 0.97
C LEU A 11 3.62 6.92 0.28
N ASN A 12 3.74 6.32 -0.91
CA ASN A 12 2.64 5.69 -1.63
C ASN A 12 2.08 4.47 -0.89
N LEU A 13 2.94 3.64 -0.32
CA LEU A 13 2.55 2.51 0.53
C LEU A 13 1.87 2.99 1.81
N LEU A 14 2.48 3.95 2.52
CA LEU A 14 1.94 4.51 3.75
C LEU A 14 0.58 5.17 3.54
N SER A 15 0.45 6.00 2.51
CA SER A 15 -0.82 6.62 2.15
C SER A 15 -1.86 5.58 1.73
N GLY A 16 -1.50 4.58 0.92
CA GLY A 16 -2.39 3.48 0.58
C GLY A 16 -2.95 2.76 1.80
N LEU A 17 -2.09 2.48 2.80
CA LEU A 17 -2.49 1.84 4.05
C LEU A 17 -3.45 2.70 4.85
N ILE A 18 -3.15 3.99 5.03
CA ILE A 18 -4.03 4.93 5.75
C ILE A 18 -5.40 5.01 5.08
N LEU A 19 -5.44 5.11 3.75
CA LEU A 19 -6.68 5.21 2.99
C LEU A 19 -7.52 3.93 3.07
N ILE A 20 -6.89 2.74 3.03
CA ILE A 20 -7.61 1.48 3.23
C ILE A 20 -8.19 1.41 4.64
N LEU A 21 -7.42 1.79 5.65
CA LEU A 21 -7.89 1.72 7.04
C LEU A 21 -9.05 2.68 7.28
N SER A 22 -8.92 3.95 6.87
CA SER A 22 -9.97 4.95 7.09
C SER A 22 -11.23 4.63 6.28
N ALA A 23 -11.08 4.41 4.97
CA ALA A 23 -12.22 4.16 4.10
C ALA A 23 -12.81 2.76 4.32
N GLY A 24 -12.01 1.79 4.77
CA GLY A 24 -12.47 0.46 5.14
C GLY A 24 -13.41 0.50 6.35
N ILE A 25 -13.05 1.26 7.40
CA ILE A 25 -13.93 1.47 8.57
C ILE A 25 -15.24 2.12 8.12
N GLU A 26 -15.17 3.23 7.38
CA GLU A 26 -16.37 3.93 6.89
C GLU A 26 -17.25 3.05 5.99
N THR A 27 -16.63 2.25 5.12
CA THR A 27 -17.36 1.34 4.20
C THR A 27 -18.05 0.22 4.98
N ILE A 28 -17.42 -0.33 6.02
CA ILE A 28 -18.01 -1.38 6.87
C ILE A 28 -19.17 -0.81 7.70
N GLU A 29 -18.98 0.36 8.31
CA GLU A 29 -20.02 1.02 9.12
C GLU A 29 -21.23 1.42 8.27
N GLY A 30 -21.00 1.90 7.04
CA GLY A 30 -22.07 2.30 6.10
C GLY A 30 -22.65 1.17 5.26
N PHE A 31 -22.16 -0.07 5.37
CA PHE A 31 -22.53 -1.19 4.48
C PHE A 31 -24.04 -1.49 4.46
N GLY A 32 -24.75 -1.19 5.56
CA GLY A 32 -26.20 -1.39 5.67
C GLY A 32 -27.07 -0.29 5.03
N GLU A 33 -26.50 0.87 4.71
CA GLU A 33 -27.26 2.02 4.20
C GLU A 33 -27.44 2.00 2.67
N GLY A 34 -26.84 1.01 1.97
CA GLY A 34 -27.00 0.80 0.52
C GLY A 34 -26.43 1.91 -0.37
N SER A 35 -25.73 2.86 0.23
CA SER A 35 -25.16 4.04 -0.43
C SER A 35 -23.72 3.77 -0.87
N ILE A 36 -23.46 3.78 -2.18
CA ILE A 36 -22.09 3.80 -2.72
C ILE A 36 -21.57 5.23 -2.64
N GLY A 37 -20.89 5.55 -1.53
CA GLY A 37 -20.27 6.85 -1.29
C GLY A 37 -18.79 6.92 -1.68
N ALA A 38 -18.19 8.10 -1.47
CA ALA A 38 -16.77 8.37 -1.77
C ALA A 38 -15.80 7.39 -1.07
N HIS A 39 -16.16 6.88 0.10
CA HIS A 39 -15.37 5.89 0.85
C HIS A 39 -15.10 4.62 0.02
N HIS A 40 -16.04 4.12 -0.80
CA HIS A 40 -15.79 2.97 -1.67
C HIS A 40 -14.72 3.28 -2.72
N GLY A 41 -14.76 4.47 -3.32
CA GLY A 41 -13.75 4.91 -4.30
C GLY A 41 -12.37 5.10 -3.66
N ILE A 42 -12.32 5.65 -2.45
CA ILE A 42 -11.08 5.80 -1.67
C ILE A 42 -10.51 4.44 -1.28
N LEU A 43 -11.36 3.49 -0.88
CA LEU A 43 -10.95 2.12 -0.55
C LEU A 43 -10.32 1.43 -1.76
N VAL A 44 -10.97 1.48 -2.93
CA VAL A 44 -10.42 0.93 -4.19
C VAL A 44 -9.09 1.60 -4.55
N PHE A 45 -9.00 2.93 -4.43
CA PHE A 45 -7.77 3.66 -4.69
C PHE A 45 -6.63 3.22 -3.76
N GLY A 46 -6.92 3.07 -2.46
CA GLY A 46 -5.97 2.56 -1.47
C GLY A 46 -5.48 1.16 -1.81
N LEU A 47 -6.38 0.26 -2.21
CA LEU A 47 -6.02 -1.10 -2.66
C LEU A 47 -5.08 -1.09 -3.87
N ILE A 48 -5.34 -0.24 -4.87
CA ILE A 48 -4.46 -0.07 -6.02
C ILE A 48 -3.07 0.41 -5.60
N GLN A 49 -2.97 1.33 -4.63
CA GLN A 49 -1.68 1.80 -4.12
C GLN A 49 -0.88 0.70 -3.42
N ILE A 50 -1.54 -0.15 -2.63
CA ILE A 50 -0.87 -1.30 -2.01
C ILE A 50 -0.37 -2.29 -3.07
N THR A 51 -1.19 -2.62 -4.07
CA THR A 51 -0.79 -3.54 -5.14
C THR A 51 0.45 -3.05 -5.89
N LYS A 52 0.57 -1.73 -6.12
CA LYS A 52 1.76 -1.13 -6.75
C LYS A 52 3.03 -1.23 -5.90
N ALA A 53 2.91 -1.38 -4.58
CA ALA A 53 4.04 -1.52 -3.68
C ALA A 53 4.55 -2.97 -3.57
N ILE A 54 3.74 -3.97 -3.97
CA ILE A 54 4.11 -5.39 -3.90
C ILE A 54 5.43 -5.70 -4.64
N PRO A 55 5.66 -5.25 -5.89
CA PRO A 55 6.89 -5.56 -6.61
C PRO A 55 8.15 -5.03 -5.90
N GLU A 56 8.07 -3.85 -5.28
CA GLU A 56 9.20 -3.29 -4.53
C GLU A 56 9.46 -4.05 -3.23
N ILE A 57 8.41 -4.49 -2.52
CA ILE A 57 8.56 -5.35 -1.34
C ILE A 57 9.24 -6.67 -1.75
N MET A 58 8.79 -7.30 -2.84
CA MET A 58 9.40 -8.53 -3.34
C MET A 58 10.88 -8.34 -3.71
N HIS A 59 11.20 -7.22 -4.36
CA HIS A 59 12.58 -6.90 -4.72
C HIS A 59 13.46 -6.75 -3.48
N GLY A 60 13.02 -5.99 -2.48
CA GLY A 60 13.76 -5.81 -1.22
C GLY A 60 13.93 -7.12 -0.44
N LEU A 61 12.91 -7.99 -0.42
CA LEU A 61 13.01 -9.32 0.20
C LEU A 61 14.06 -10.18 -0.48
N LYS A 62 14.11 -10.17 -1.82
CA LYS A 62 15.12 -10.88 -2.59
C LYS A 62 16.54 -10.38 -2.29
N GLU A 63 16.75 -9.06 -2.23
CA GLU A 63 18.06 -8.48 -1.86
C GLU A 63 18.50 -8.90 -0.45
N LEU A 64 17.55 -8.96 0.50
CA LEU A 64 17.84 -9.42 1.86
C LEU A 64 18.19 -10.90 1.92
N GLU A 65 17.61 -11.73 1.05
CA GLU A 65 17.93 -13.15 0.92
C GLU A 65 19.33 -13.35 0.35
N GLU A 66 19.63 -12.71 -0.78
CA GLU A 66 20.96 -12.74 -1.41
C GLU A 66 22.06 -12.24 -0.45
N ALA A 67 21.78 -11.19 0.33
CA ALA A 67 22.72 -10.68 1.33
C ALA A 67 22.98 -11.66 2.49
N LYS A 68 21.99 -12.50 2.83
CA LYS A 68 22.15 -13.55 3.85
C LYS A 68 22.99 -14.71 3.31
N GLU A 69 22.77 -15.12 2.08
CA GLU A 69 23.55 -16.18 1.42
C GLU A 69 25.03 -15.79 1.33
N LEU A 70 25.33 -14.58 0.83
CA LEU A 70 26.70 -14.06 0.76
C LEU A 70 27.38 -14.00 2.14
N ARG A 71 26.64 -13.69 3.21
CA ARG A 71 27.17 -13.70 4.58
C ARG A 71 27.42 -15.10 5.14
N ALA A 72 26.71 -16.11 4.66
CA ALA A 72 26.89 -17.49 5.10
C ALA A 72 28.09 -18.18 4.41
N GLU A 73 28.52 -17.66 3.25
CA GLU A 73 29.66 -18.18 2.47
C GLU A 73 31.02 -17.58 2.87
N ASN A 74 31.05 -16.52 3.70
CA ASN A 74 32.26 -15.85 4.21
C ASN A 74 32.54 -16.21 5.67
#